data_AF-A0A7J6F163-F1
#
_entry.id   AF-A0A7J6F163-F1
#
_cell.length_a   1.000
_cell.length_b   1.000
_cell.length_c   1.000
_cell.angle_alpha   90.00
_cell.angle_beta   90.00
_cell.angle_gamma   90.00
#
_symmetry.space_group_name_H-M   'P 1'
#
loop_
_entity.id
_entity.type
_entity.pdbx_description
1 polymer ?
#
loop_
_entity_poly.entity_id
_entity_poly.type
_entity_poly.pdbx_seq_one_letter_code
_entity_poly.pdbx_strand_id
1 'polypeptide(L)'
;MGSRLSLFTLLFLLSCSTTLLLTNANPFRRSHHPRVTRHNYKDALTKSILFFEGQRSGKLPPNQRITWRKDSGLSDGSAMKVDLVGGYYDAGDNVKFGFPMAFTTTMLSWSVIEFGGLMKGELQNARQAIRWGTDYLLKATVHPDTIYVQVGEANKDHACWERPEDMDTPRSVFKVDKNNPGTEVAAETAAALASASLVFRRSDPTYSKLLAKRAMRVFAFADKYRGSYSKGLKTIVCPFYCSFSGYEDELLWGAAWLHRATKNPFYLKYIQANGQTLGAADYDNTFGWDNKHVGARILLSKAFLVQKVQSLHDYKGHADNFICSLVPGIPTTSAQYTPGGLLFKMNDSNMQYVTSTSFMLLTYAKYLTSARKVVTCGGTTVTPKTLRIIAEKQVDYLLGDNPLRMSFMVGYGPRYPQRIHHRGSSLPCVASHPAKIQCSAGFSFMKTKSPNPNILVGAIVGGPDQHDKFPDDRSDYEQSEPATYMNAPLVGALSYLAHSFGQL
;
A
#
# COMPACT_ATOMS: atom_id res chain seq x y z
N MET A 1 -31.10 83.50 18.64
CA MET A 1 -32.26 82.80 18.04
C MET A 1 -31.78 82.05 16.81
N GLY A 2 -32.09 80.75 16.70
CA GLY A 2 -32.17 80.03 15.43
C GLY A 2 -30.87 79.53 14.74
N SER A 3 -30.57 78.25 14.95
CA SER A 3 -30.21 77.22 13.95
C SER A 3 -29.14 77.42 12.85
N ARG A 4 -28.14 76.52 12.96
CA ARG A 4 -27.70 75.49 11.97
C ARG A 4 -26.57 75.77 10.94
N LEU A 5 -25.65 74.79 10.98
CA LEU A 5 -24.91 74.08 9.91
C LEU A 5 -23.74 74.78 9.17
N SER A 6 -22.57 74.13 9.21
CA SER A 6 -21.85 73.49 8.05
C SER A 6 -20.47 73.01 8.53
N LEU A 7 -20.11 71.72 8.53
CA LEU A 7 -19.57 70.88 7.45
C LEU A 7 -18.12 71.19 6.99
N PHE A 8 -17.27 70.17 7.13
CA PHE A 8 -16.08 69.78 6.35
C PHE A 8 -14.64 70.25 6.69
N THR A 9 -13.80 69.20 6.78
CA THR A 9 -12.42 68.99 6.27
C THR A 9 -11.18 69.07 7.20
N LEU A 10 -10.55 67.88 7.31
CA LEU A 10 -9.13 67.51 7.40
C LEU A 10 -8.09 68.55 7.80
N LEU A 11 -7.18 68.17 8.72
CA LEU A 11 -5.73 68.20 8.43
C LEU A 11 -4.90 67.34 9.39
N PHE A 12 -3.91 66.67 8.77
CA PHE A 12 -2.85 65.81 9.31
C PHE A 12 -2.06 66.44 10.47
N LEU A 13 -1.69 65.62 11.45
CA LEU A 13 -0.58 65.91 12.38
C LEU A 13 0.39 64.72 12.42
N LEU A 14 1.65 65.01 12.10
CA LEU A 14 2.80 64.12 12.18
C LEU A 14 3.68 64.56 13.36
N SER A 15 4.13 63.56 14.13
CA SER A 15 5.27 63.58 15.07
C SER A 15 5.11 64.46 16.34
N CYS A 16 5.57 64.10 17.53
CA CYS A 16 6.59 63.15 17.95
C CYS A 16 6.38 62.86 19.45
N SER A 17 6.58 61.63 19.95
CA SER A 17 6.88 61.36 21.38
C SER A 17 7.46 59.95 21.58
N THR A 18 8.77 59.95 21.85
CA THR A 18 9.63 58.99 22.57
C THR A 18 9.01 57.78 23.26
N THR A 19 9.63 56.59 23.09
CA THR A 19 9.62 55.52 24.10
C THR A 19 10.94 54.72 24.11
N LEU A 20 11.26 54.25 25.32
CA LEU A 20 12.55 53.82 25.85
C LEU A 20 13.11 52.52 25.23
N LEU A 21 14.45 52.48 25.21
CA LEU A 21 15.28 51.29 25.10
C LEU A 21 15.28 50.49 26.41
N LEU A 22 14.96 49.19 26.34
CA LEU A 22 15.37 48.19 27.31
C LEU A 22 15.87 46.94 26.60
N THR A 23 17.14 46.64 26.83
CA THR A 23 17.86 45.42 26.50
C THR A 23 17.26 44.22 27.25
N ASN A 24 16.91 43.13 26.56
CA ASN A 24 16.60 41.86 27.20
C ASN A 24 17.54 40.76 26.72
N ALA A 25 18.31 40.26 27.69
CA ALA A 25 19.19 39.12 27.59
C ALA A 25 18.38 37.82 27.37
N ASN A 26 18.92 36.95 26.52
CA ASN A 26 18.46 35.60 26.26
C ASN A 26 18.34 34.75 27.55
N PRO A 27 17.17 34.19 27.89
CA PRO A 27 17.11 33.03 28.75
C PRO A 27 16.99 31.79 27.86
N PHE A 28 18.12 31.17 27.52
CA PHE A 28 18.13 29.76 27.08
C PHE A 28 17.66 28.89 28.26
N ARG A 29 16.34 28.78 28.45
CA ARG A 29 15.76 27.66 29.18
C ARG A 29 16.05 26.41 28.35
N ARG A 30 16.99 25.60 28.81
CA ARG A 30 17.09 24.18 28.43
C ARG A 30 15.74 23.54 28.74
N SER A 31 14.87 23.42 27.74
CA SER A 31 13.80 22.45 27.81
C SER A 31 14.47 21.09 27.82
N HIS A 32 14.32 20.35 28.91
CA HIS A 32 14.52 18.92 28.86
C HIS A 32 13.46 18.38 27.91
N HIS A 33 13.83 18.18 26.64
CA HIS A 33 13.04 17.40 25.72
C HIS A 33 12.78 16.04 26.39
N PRO A 34 11.52 15.66 26.64
CA PRO A 34 11.20 14.31 27.02
C PRO A 34 11.81 13.39 25.96
N ARG A 35 12.56 12.39 26.40
CA ARG A 35 13.11 11.35 25.54
C ARG A 35 11.92 10.79 24.74
N VAL A 36 11.80 11.16 23.45
CA VAL A 36 10.76 10.62 22.57
C VAL A 36 10.87 9.10 22.67
N THR A 37 9.88 8.45 23.25
CA THR A 37 9.83 6.99 23.33
C THR A 37 9.68 6.50 21.91
N ARG A 38 10.82 6.19 21.30
CA ARG A 38 10.91 5.83 19.90
C ARG A 38 10.14 4.54 19.67
N HIS A 39 9.30 4.52 18.62
CA HIS A 39 8.50 3.36 18.25
C HIS A 39 9.36 2.10 18.10
N ASN A 40 8.84 0.97 18.56
CA ASN A 40 9.49 -0.33 18.38
C ASN A 40 9.16 -0.88 16.99
N TYR A 41 9.85 -0.36 15.96
CA TYR A 41 9.60 -0.79 14.58
C TYR A 41 9.89 -2.28 14.33
N LYS A 42 10.70 -2.94 15.16
CA LYS A 42 10.92 -4.40 15.05
C LYS A 42 9.65 -5.16 15.40
N ASP A 43 9.00 -4.78 16.48
CA ASP A 43 7.72 -5.34 16.89
C ASP A 43 6.63 -5.04 15.86
N ALA A 44 6.53 -3.79 15.39
CA ALA A 44 5.61 -3.42 14.31
C ALA A 44 5.87 -4.23 13.02
N LEU A 45 7.13 -4.49 12.66
CA LEU A 45 7.48 -5.31 11.49
C LEU A 45 6.97 -6.75 11.62
N THR A 46 7.25 -7.39 12.75
CA THR A 46 6.77 -8.76 13.03
C THR A 46 5.25 -8.82 12.93
N LYS A 47 4.54 -7.85 13.52
CA LYS A 47 3.07 -7.76 13.47
C LYS A 47 2.56 -7.53 12.04
N SER A 48 3.13 -6.57 11.31
CA SER A 48 2.73 -6.26 9.93
C SER A 48 2.85 -7.46 8.98
N ILE A 49 3.86 -8.34 9.20
CA ILE A 49 3.99 -9.60 8.45
C ILE A 49 2.98 -10.66 8.93
N LEU A 50 2.73 -10.74 10.24
CA LEU A 50 1.78 -11.68 10.83
C LEU A 50 0.34 -11.47 10.29
N PHE A 51 -0.05 -10.23 10.02
CA PHE A 51 -1.36 -9.89 9.45
C PHE A 51 -1.73 -10.73 8.22
N PHE A 52 -0.78 -10.99 7.32
CA PHE A 52 -1.05 -11.77 6.10
C PHE A 52 -1.51 -13.20 6.40
N GLU A 53 -1.13 -13.79 7.54
CA GLU A 53 -1.65 -15.09 7.96
C GLU A 53 -3.15 -15.03 8.28
N GLY A 54 -3.62 -13.91 8.83
CA GLY A 54 -5.03 -13.64 9.08
C GLY A 54 -5.87 -13.50 7.80
N GLN A 55 -5.24 -13.23 6.66
CA GLN A 55 -5.89 -13.06 5.36
C GLN A 55 -5.87 -14.32 4.48
N ARG A 56 -5.18 -15.39 4.87
CA ARG A 56 -5.01 -16.59 4.01
C ARG A 56 -6.35 -17.26 3.70
N SER A 57 -6.65 -17.52 2.44
CA SER A 57 -7.73 -18.43 1.99
C SER A 57 -7.15 -19.79 1.64
N GLY A 58 -7.94 -20.86 1.67
CA GLY A 58 -7.51 -22.22 1.34
C GLY A 58 -7.13 -23.06 2.57
N LYS A 59 -6.40 -24.14 2.31
CA LYS A 59 -5.87 -25.04 3.35
C LYS A 59 -4.67 -24.42 4.05
N LEU A 60 -4.80 -24.09 5.32
CA LEU A 60 -3.76 -23.41 6.08
C LEU A 60 -2.59 -24.35 6.40
N PRO A 61 -1.35 -23.84 6.43
CA PRO A 61 -0.20 -24.67 6.76
C PRO A 61 -0.17 -24.96 8.27
N PRO A 62 0.42 -26.09 8.70
CA PRO A 62 0.44 -26.48 10.11
C PRO A 62 1.22 -25.51 11.01
N ASN A 63 2.10 -24.69 10.44
CA ASN A 63 2.87 -23.67 11.15
C ASN A 63 2.20 -22.27 11.16
N GLN A 64 0.91 -22.18 10.82
CA GLN A 64 0.11 -20.95 10.95
C GLN A 64 0.13 -20.44 12.40
N ARG A 65 0.50 -19.17 12.60
CA ARG A 65 0.61 -18.49 13.90
C ARG A 65 -0.69 -17.79 14.31
N ILE A 66 -1.48 -17.30 13.36
CA ILE A 66 -2.86 -16.84 13.62
C ILE A 66 -3.77 -18.06 13.82
N THR A 67 -4.00 -18.44 15.08
CA THR A 67 -4.64 -19.72 15.46
C THR A 67 -6.17 -19.72 15.39
N TRP A 68 -6.79 -18.55 15.37
CA TRP A 68 -8.24 -18.39 15.25
C TRP A 68 -8.77 -18.56 13.82
N ARG A 69 -7.88 -18.58 12.81
CA ARG A 69 -8.20 -18.93 11.42
C ARG A 69 -8.14 -20.44 11.20
N LYS A 70 -8.99 -20.97 10.30
CA LYS A 70 -8.95 -22.36 9.81
C LYS A 70 -9.10 -22.42 8.29
N ASP A 71 -9.09 -23.64 7.77
CA ASP A 71 -9.27 -23.93 6.35
C ASP A 71 -10.59 -23.33 5.84
N SER A 72 -10.53 -22.71 4.66
CA SER A 72 -11.68 -22.03 4.04
C SER A 72 -11.53 -22.01 2.51
N GLY A 73 -12.61 -21.87 1.75
CA GLY A 73 -12.51 -21.71 0.28
C GLY A 73 -11.92 -22.92 -0.44
N LEU A 74 -12.15 -24.12 0.11
CA LEU A 74 -11.53 -25.36 -0.36
C LEU A 74 -12.06 -25.87 -1.70
N SER A 75 -13.14 -25.27 -2.20
CA SER A 75 -13.77 -25.58 -3.50
C SER A 75 -13.52 -24.50 -4.56
N ASP A 76 -12.69 -23.49 -4.26
CA ASP A 76 -12.38 -22.40 -5.18
C ASP A 76 -11.82 -22.94 -6.50
N GLY A 77 -12.52 -22.65 -7.61
CA GLY A 77 -12.13 -23.10 -8.95
C GLY A 77 -12.80 -24.40 -9.42
N SER A 78 -13.35 -25.22 -8.52
CA SER A 78 -13.84 -26.56 -8.85
C SER A 78 -14.94 -26.56 -9.92
N ALA A 79 -15.87 -25.60 -9.87
CA ALA A 79 -16.92 -25.45 -10.88
C ALA A 79 -16.38 -25.20 -12.31
N MET A 80 -15.18 -24.63 -12.41
CA MET A 80 -14.46 -24.38 -13.65
C MET A 80 -13.40 -25.44 -13.97
N LYS A 81 -13.34 -26.53 -13.20
CA LYS A 81 -12.33 -27.61 -13.33
C LYS A 81 -10.88 -27.10 -13.21
N VAL A 82 -10.67 -26.11 -12.33
CA VAL A 82 -9.35 -25.59 -11.98
C VAL A 82 -9.16 -25.57 -10.47
N ASP A 83 -7.92 -25.67 -10.00
CA ASP A 83 -7.60 -25.44 -8.59
C ASP A 83 -7.26 -23.96 -8.41
N LEU A 84 -8.12 -23.23 -7.72
CA LEU A 84 -7.89 -21.85 -7.29
C LEU A 84 -7.90 -21.73 -5.77
N VAL A 85 -7.72 -22.82 -5.02
CA VAL A 85 -7.59 -22.79 -3.56
C VAL A 85 -6.29 -22.08 -3.17
N GLY A 86 -6.33 -21.25 -2.13
CA GLY A 86 -5.18 -20.44 -1.70
C GLY A 86 -5.38 -18.95 -1.89
N GLY A 87 -4.28 -18.18 -1.78
CA GLY A 87 -4.30 -16.73 -1.96
C GLY A 87 -4.80 -15.99 -0.73
N TYR A 88 -5.01 -14.69 -0.86
CA TYR A 88 -5.47 -13.83 0.22
C TYR A 88 -6.92 -13.39 0.01
N TYR A 89 -7.72 -13.39 1.07
CA TYR A 89 -8.87 -12.50 1.12
C TYR A 89 -8.37 -11.06 1.16
N ASP A 90 -9.07 -10.19 0.44
CA ASP A 90 -8.56 -8.89 0.07
C ASP A 90 -8.51 -7.90 1.25
N ALA A 91 -9.64 -7.80 1.97
CA ALA A 91 -9.84 -6.83 3.02
C ALA A 91 -10.57 -7.44 4.24
N GLY A 92 -11.69 -6.88 4.67
CA GLY A 92 -12.59 -7.41 5.69
C GLY A 92 -13.57 -8.48 5.17
N ASP A 93 -13.53 -8.77 3.88
CA ASP A 93 -14.40 -9.67 3.13
C ASP A 93 -13.77 -11.03 2.82
N ASN A 94 -14.51 -11.89 2.12
CA ASN A 94 -14.01 -13.22 1.72
C ASN A 94 -13.83 -13.35 0.20
N VAL A 95 -13.77 -12.22 -0.52
CA VAL A 95 -13.51 -12.21 -1.96
C VAL A 95 -12.01 -12.23 -2.21
N LYS A 96 -11.60 -12.90 -3.29
CA LYS A 96 -10.22 -12.87 -3.78
C LYS A 96 -10.15 -12.00 -5.02
N PHE A 97 -9.85 -10.72 -4.84
CA PHE A 97 -9.60 -9.79 -5.94
C PHE A 97 -8.14 -9.92 -6.42
N GLY A 98 -7.96 -10.38 -7.66
CA GLY A 98 -6.64 -10.67 -8.22
C GLY A 98 -5.77 -9.44 -8.45
N PHE A 99 -6.38 -8.29 -8.76
CA PHE A 99 -5.66 -7.06 -9.05
C PHE A 99 -4.94 -6.47 -7.81
N PRO A 100 -5.63 -6.15 -6.70
CA PRO A 100 -4.96 -5.72 -5.46
C PRO A 100 -4.10 -6.82 -4.83
N MET A 101 -4.43 -8.11 -5.00
CA MET A 101 -3.58 -9.21 -4.51
C MET A 101 -2.25 -9.30 -5.26
N ALA A 102 -2.26 -9.08 -6.57
CA ALA A 102 -1.04 -9.01 -7.37
C ALA A 102 -0.18 -7.81 -6.91
N PHE A 103 -0.77 -6.63 -6.75
CA PHE A 103 -0.08 -5.45 -6.22
C PHE A 103 0.52 -5.69 -4.82
N THR A 104 -0.25 -6.28 -3.91
CA THR A 104 0.23 -6.72 -2.59
C THR A 104 1.47 -7.60 -2.71
N THR A 105 1.43 -8.58 -3.61
CA THR A 105 2.54 -9.53 -3.81
C THR A 105 3.77 -8.83 -4.40
N THR A 106 3.59 -7.89 -5.32
CA THR A 106 4.67 -7.04 -5.84
C THR A 106 5.29 -6.19 -4.75
N MET A 107 4.49 -5.56 -3.89
CA MET A 107 4.98 -4.68 -2.81
C MET A 107 5.67 -5.43 -1.68
N LEU A 108 5.19 -6.61 -1.30
CA LEU A 108 5.92 -7.49 -0.37
C LEU A 108 7.27 -7.93 -0.98
N SER A 109 7.27 -8.29 -2.26
CA SER A 109 8.49 -8.68 -2.97
C SER A 109 9.47 -7.51 -3.05
N TRP A 110 9.01 -6.32 -3.39
CA TRP A 110 9.84 -5.12 -3.44
C TRP A 110 10.42 -4.77 -2.06
N SER A 111 9.61 -4.87 -1.01
CA SER A 111 10.04 -4.70 0.38
C SER A 111 11.20 -5.63 0.76
N VAL A 112 11.10 -6.92 0.43
CA VAL A 112 12.18 -7.89 0.67
C VAL A 112 13.39 -7.62 -0.21
N ILE A 113 13.20 -7.20 -1.47
CA ILE A 113 14.31 -6.91 -2.38
C ILE A 113 15.11 -5.70 -1.91
N GLU A 114 14.46 -4.63 -1.44
CA GLU A 114 15.17 -3.42 -1.00
C GLU A 114 15.70 -3.54 0.43
N PHE A 115 14.93 -4.14 1.34
CA PHE A 115 15.22 -4.08 2.77
C PHE A 115 15.29 -5.46 3.45
N GLY A 116 15.13 -6.57 2.71
CA GLY A 116 15.14 -7.93 3.28
C GLY A 116 16.41 -8.30 4.04
N GLY A 117 17.56 -7.72 3.69
CA GLY A 117 18.80 -7.89 4.45
C GLY A 117 18.74 -7.32 5.88
N LEU A 118 17.79 -6.43 6.15
CA LEU A 118 17.53 -5.84 7.47
C LEU A 118 16.45 -6.59 8.26
N MET A 119 15.69 -7.51 7.64
CA MET A 119 14.55 -8.18 8.29
C MET A 119 14.94 -9.24 9.35
N LYS A 120 16.23 -9.64 9.41
CA LYS A 120 16.73 -10.65 10.35
C LYS A 120 15.83 -11.91 10.36
N GLY A 121 15.28 -12.30 11.52
CA GLY A 121 14.41 -13.46 11.68
C GLY A 121 13.09 -13.37 10.90
N GLU A 122 12.61 -12.16 10.59
CA GLU A 122 11.36 -11.97 9.85
C GLU A 122 11.49 -12.21 8.34
N LEU A 123 12.70 -12.32 7.81
CA LEU A 123 12.91 -12.53 6.37
C LEU A 123 12.20 -13.80 5.88
N GLN A 124 12.19 -14.87 6.68
CA GLN A 124 11.48 -16.09 6.30
C GLN A 124 9.96 -15.91 6.33
N ASN A 125 9.42 -15.22 7.34
CA ASN A 125 7.99 -14.97 7.41
C ASN A 125 7.53 -14.10 6.24
N ALA A 126 8.31 -13.07 5.87
CA ALA A 126 8.04 -12.25 4.69
C ALA A 126 8.10 -13.07 3.39
N ARG A 127 9.08 -13.98 3.24
CA ARG A 127 9.14 -14.91 2.10
C ARG A 127 7.95 -15.85 2.05
N GLN A 128 7.47 -16.36 3.18
CA GLN A 128 6.27 -17.20 3.24
C GLN A 128 5.03 -16.41 2.84
N ALA A 129 4.91 -15.14 3.24
CA ALA A 129 3.81 -14.27 2.79
C ALA A 129 3.86 -14.05 1.26
N ILE A 130 5.04 -13.81 0.68
CA ILE A 130 5.19 -13.69 -0.78
C ILE A 130 4.87 -15.00 -1.48
N ARG A 131 5.36 -16.13 -0.97
CA ARG A 131 5.09 -17.45 -1.56
C ARG A 131 3.61 -17.77 -1.59
N TRP A 132 2.87 -17.46 -0.53
CA TRP A 132 1.42 -17.71 -0.48
C TRP A 132 0.66 -16.97 -1.59
N GLY A 133 0.99 -15.69 -1.83
CA GLY A 133 0.41 -14.92 -2.94
C GLY A 133 0.85 -15.47 -4.30
N THR A 134 2.14 -15.74 -4.49
CA THR A 134 2.66 -16.23 -5.77
C THR A 134 2.19 -17.65 -6.14
N ASP A 135 2.00 -18.54 -5.17
CA ASP A 135 1.42 -19.87 -5.42
C ASP A 135 0.00 -19.75 -5.98
N TYR A 136 -0.81 -18.84 -5.44
CA TYR A 136 -2.12 -18.54 -6.00
C TYR A 136 -2.05 -17.90 -7.39
N LEU A 137 -1.18 -16.91 -7.61
CA LEU A 137 -1.03 -16.27 -8.92
C LEU A 137 -0.53 -17.25 -10.00
N LEU A 138 0.28 -18.26 -9.63
CA LEU A 138 0.66 -19.36 -10.52
C LEU A 138 -0.52 -20.25 -10.88
N LYS A 139 -1.44 -20.52 -9.95
CA LYS A 139 -2.71 -21.22 -10.23
C LYS A 139 -3.61 -20.38 -11.13
N ALA A 140 -3.77 -19.10 -10.81
CA ALA A 140 -4.60 -18.14 -11.55
C ALA A 140 -4.17 -17.92 -13.00
N THR A 141 -2.92 -18.23 -13.34
CA THR A 141 -2.35 -18.03 -14.69
C THR A 141 -1.94 -19.35 -15.37
N VAL A 142 -2.45 -20.50 -14.88
CA VAL A 142 -2.00 -21.83 -15.33
C VAL A 142 -2.26 -22.06 -16.83
N HIS A 143 -3.43 -21.66 -17.33
CA HIS A 143 -3.82 -21.86 -18.72
C HIS A 143 -3.32 -20.73 -19.65
N PRO A 144 -2.85 -21.05 -20.87
CA PRO A 144 -2.44 -20.04 -21.84
C PRO A 144 -3.59 -19.08 -22.18
N ASP A 145 -3.26 -17.80 -22.39
CA ASP A 145 -4.20 -16.74 -22.77
C ASP A 145 -5.45 -16.64 -21.87
N THR A 146 -5.34 -17.05 -20.61
CA THR A 146 -6.41 -16.98 -19.61
C THR A 146 -5.81 -16.64 -18.26
N ILE A 147 -6.42 -15.65 -17.58
CA ILE A 147 -6.03 -15.25 -16.23
C ILE A 147 -7.30 -15.20 -15.38
N TYR A 148 -7.31 -15.95 -14.28
CA TYR A 148 -8.39 -15.90 -13.29
C TYR A 148 -8.16 -14.70 -12.37
N VAL A 149 -9.09 -13.74 -12.42
CA VAL A 149 -8.90 -12.42 -11.80
C VAL A 149 -9.75 -12.24 -10.54
N GLN A 150 -10.75 -13.10 -10.31
CA GLN A 150 -11.57 -13.02 -9.11
C GLN A 150 -12.18 -14.39 -8.76
N VAL A 151 -12.27 -14.67 -7.46
CA VAL A 151 -13.06 -15.78 -6.91
C VAL A 151 -13.98 -15.22 -5.83
N GLY A 152 -15.29 -15.39 -6.00
CA GLY A 152 -16.31 -14.77 -5.17
C GLY A 152 -17.14 -13.74 -5.92
N GLU A 153 -18.45 -13.78 -5.73
CA GLU A 153 -19.36 -12.70 -6.15
C GLU A 153 -19.43 -11.63 -5.08
N ALA A 154 -18.73 -10.52 -5.28
CA ALA A 154 -18.53 -9.50 -4.25
C ALA A 154 -19.84 -8.98 -3.64
N ASN A 155 -20.85 -8.65 -4.45
CA ASN A 155 -22.15 -8.22 -3.93
C ASN A 155 -22.86 -9.30 -3.07
N LYS A 156 -22.66 -10.59 -3.38
CA LYS A 156 -23.24 -11.68 -2.59
C LYS A 156 -22.45 -11.93 -1.31
N ASP A 157 -21.12 -11.85 -1.38
CA ASP A 157 -20.25 -11.91 -0.22
C ASP A 157 -20.53 -10.75 0.76
N HIS A 158 -20.74 -9.55 0.23
CA HIS A 158 -21.01 -8.35 1.01
C HIS A 158 -22.44 -8.27 1.56
N ALA A 159 -23.38 -9.02 0.98
CA ALA A 159 -24.71 -9.22 1.55
C ALA A 159 -24.73 -10.15 2.78
N CYS A 160 -23.57 -10.74 3.14
CA CYS A 160 -23.40 -11.65 4.27
C CYS A 160 -22.28 -11.19 5.20
N TRP A 161 -22.39 -11.55 6.49
CA TRP A 161 -21.35 -11.29 7.49
C TRP A 161 -20.84 -12.60 8.10
N GLU A 162 -20.11 -13.39 7.32
CA GLU A 162 -19.69 -14.75 7.71
C GLU A 162 -18.19 -14.83 7.93
N ARG A 163 -17.75 -15.61 8.94
CA ARG A 163 -16.34 -15.96 9.04
C ARG A 163 -15.93 -16.80 7.82
N PRO A 164 -14.68 -16.69 7.33
CA PRO A 164 -14.24 -17.40 6.13
C PRO A 164 -14.51 -18.92 6.14
N GLU A 165 -14.47 -19.54 7.32
CA GLU A 165 -14.65 -20.97 7.53
C GLU A 165 -16.11 -21.44 7.35
N ASP A 166 -17.08 -20.54 7.54
CA ASP A 166 -18.51 -20.83 7.45
C ASP A 166 -19.13 -20.43 6.11
N MET A 167 -18.37 -19.72 5.27
CA MET A 167 -18.90 -19.04 4.09
C MET A 167 -19.61 -20.01 3.14
N ASP A 168 -20.81 -19.64 2.71
CA ASP A 168 -21.60 -20.39 1.73
C ASP A 168 -22.09 -19.54 0.55
N THR A 169 -21.66 -18.28 0.49
CA THR A 169 -21.94 -17.38 -0.63
C THR A 169 -21.37 -17.93 -1.94
N PRO A 170 -21.98 -17.62 -3.10
CA PRO A 170 -21.46 -18.04 -4.39
C PRO A 170 -20.00 -17.62 -4.62
N ARG A 171 -19.15 -18.62 -4.85
CA ARG A 171 -17.70 -18.45 -5.12
C ARG A 171 -17.36 -18.60 -6.61
N SER A 172 -18.18 -17.98 -7.45
CA SER A 172 -18.00 -17.95 -8.90
C SER A 172 -16.62 -17.41 -9.28
N VAL A 173 -16.05 -17.95 -10.37
CA VAL A 173 -14.71 -17.60 -10.85
C VAL A 173 -14.82 -16.73 -12.09
N PHE A 174 -14.12 -15.60 -12.08
CA PHE A 174 -14.08 -14.67 -13.20
C PHE A 174 -12.68 -14.60 -13.80
N LYS A 175 -12.62 -14.44 -15.12
CA LYS A 175 -11.37 -14.47 -15.88
C LYS A 175 -11.34 -13.42 -16.96
N VAL A 176 -10.13 -13.09 -17.39
CA VAL A 176 -9.84 -12.37 -18.63
C VAL A 176 -9.15 -13.31 -19.61
N ASP A 177 -9.40 -13.08 -20.89
CA ASP A 177 -8.85 -13.87 -22.00
C ASP A 177 -8.69 -12.99 -23.24
N LYS A 178 -8.30 -13.57 -24.38
CA LYS A 178 -8.08 -12.83 -25.62
C LYS A 178 -9.32 -12.08 -26.15
N ASN A 179 -10.53 -12.52 -25.78
CA ASN A 179 -11.79 -11.91 -26.23
C ASN A 179 -12.29 -10.86 -25.24
N ASN A 180 -12.00 -11.06 -23.95
CA ASN A 180 -12.28 -10.11 -22.87
C ASN A 180 -10.96 -9.81 -22.14
N PRO A 181 -10.10 -8.94 -22.71
CA PRO A 181 -8.78 -8.66 -22.15
C PRO A 181 -8.88 -7.94 -20.80
N GLY A 182 -7.78 -8.00 -20.07
CA GLY A 182 -7.60 -7.28 -18.81
C GLY A 182 -6.13 -6.98 -18.57
N THR A 183 -5.65 -5.93 -19.24
CA THR A 183 -4.23 -5.60 -19.29
C THR A 183 -3.68 -5.20 -17.93
N GLU A 184 -4.44 -4.46 -17.11
CA GLU A 184 -4.02 -3.97 -15.79
C GLU A 184 -3.65 -5.14 -14.88
N VAL A 185 -4.63 -6.01 -14.61
CA VAL A 185 -4.48 -7.16 -13.72
C VAL A 185 -3.48 -8.18 -14.26
N ALA A 186 -3.39 -8.32 -15.59
CA ALA A 186 -2.38 -9.18 -16.21
C ALA A 186 -0.97 -8.64 -16.01
N ALA A 187 -0.72 -7.37 -16.31
CA ALA A 187 0.59 -6.76 -16.20
C ALA A 187 1.03 -6.61 -14.73
N GLU A 188 0.11 -6.34 -13.80
CA GLU A 188 0.40 -6.37 -12.35
C GLU A 188 0.69 -7.80 -11.87
N THR A 189 -0.04 -8.82 -12.36
CA THR A 189 0.30 -10.23 -12.06
C THR A 189 1.68 -10.61 -12.59
N ALA A 190 2.07 -10.10 -13.76
CA ALA A 190 3.42 -10.29 -14.29
C ALA A 190 4.46 -9.58 -13.41
N ALA A 191 4.20 -8.36 -12.94
CA ALA A 191 5.06 -7.63 -12.01
C ALA A 191 5.25 -8.39 -10.68
N ALA A 192 4.18 -8.96 -10.13
CA ALA A 192 4.20 -9.75 -8.91
C ALA A 192 5.09 -10.99 -9.05
N LEU A 193 4.90 -11.75 -10.12
CA LEU A 193 5.70 -12.96 -10.38
C LEU A 193 7.16 -12.61 -10.72
N ALA A 194 7.41 -11.56 -11.50
CA ALA A 194 8.75 -11.10 -11.85
C ALA A 194 9.53 -10.62 -10.62
N SER A 195 8.92 -9.78 -9.78
CA SER A 195 9.53 -9.29 -8.54
C SER A 195 9.80 -10.44 -7.56
N ALA A 196 8.83 -11.32 -7.33
CA ALA A 196 9.02 -12.48 -6.45
C ALA A 196 10.13 -13.43 -6.95
N SER A 197 10.32 -13.55 -8.27
CA SER A 197 11.44 -14.34 -8.82
C SER A 197 12.81 -13.86 -8.33
N LEU A 198 12.98 -12.55 -8.10
CA LEU A 198 14.20 -11.98 -7.53
C LEU A 198 14.37 -12.37 -6.06
N VAL A 199 13.28 -12.39 -5.28
CA VAL A 199 13.28 -12.76 -3.86
C VAL A 199 13.76 -14.19 -3.65
N PHE A 200 13.26 -15.12 -4.46
CA PHE A 200 13.57 -16.54 -4.35
C PHE A 200 14.82 -16.97 -5.13
N ARG A 201 15.46 -16.07 -5.89
CA ARG A 201 16.59 -16.40 -6.78
C ARG A 201 17.68 -17.26 -6.15
N ARG A 202 18.01 -16.99 -4.89
CA ARG A 202 19.05 -17.72 -4.14
C ARG A 202 18.49 -18.84 -3.27
N SER A 203 17.35 -18.62 -2.63
CA SER A 203 16.78 -19.56 -1.65
C SER A 203 15.98 -20.70 -2.27
N ASP A 204 15.38 -20.48 -3.45
CA ASP A 204 14.69 -21.50 -4.24
C ASP A 204 14.81 -21.15 -5.74
N PRO A 205 15.94 -21.52 -6.38
CA PRO A 205 16.20 -21.19 -7.78
C PRO A 205 15.20 -21.82 -8.75
N THR A 206 14.65 -23.00 -8.42
CA THR A 206 13.66 -23.70 -9.25
C THR A 206 12.34 -22.92 -9.28
N TYR A 207 11.85 -22.52 -8.11
CA TYR A 207 10.66 -21.69 -8.01
C TYR A 207 10.88 -20.31 -8.65
N SER A 208 12.05 -19.69 -8.42
CA SER A 208 12.43 -18.43 -9.07
C SER A 208 12.33 -18.50 -10.60
N LYS A 209 12.86 -19.55 -11.23
CA LYS A 209 12.77 -19.76 -12.69
C LYS A 209 11.32 -19.96 -13.16
N LEU A 210 10.52 -20.71 -12.39
CA LEU A 210 9.10 -20.90 -12.68
C LEU A 210 8.34 -19.56 -12.69
N LEU A 211 8.54 -18.75 -11.65
CA LEU A 211 7.93 -17.42 -11.53
C LEU A 211 8.33 -16.50 -12.68
N ALA A 212 9.63 -16.40 -12.98
CA ALA A 212 10.12 -15.55 -14.08
C ALA A 212 9.57 -15.99 -15.44
N LYS A 213 9.52 -17.31 -15.71
CA LYS A 213 8.94 -17.86 -16.95
C LYS A 213 7.45 -17.53 -17.05
N ARG A 214 6.70 -17.68 -15.96
CA ARG A 214 5.27 -17.34 -15.95
C ARG A 214 5.06 -15.84 -16.14
N ALA A 215 5.84 -14.99 -15.46
CA ALA A 215 5.77 -13.54 -15.57
C ALA A 215 5.92 -13.06 -17.03
N MET A 216 6.92 -13.58 -17.75
CA MET A 216 7.14 -13.22 -19.17
C MET A 216 5.94 -13.60 -20.05
N ARG A 217 5.34 -14.78 -19.83
CA ARG A 217 4.16 -15.23 -20.57
C ARG A 217 2.92 -14.37 -20.26
N VAL A 218 2.71 -14.04 -18.99
CA VAL A 218 1.55 -13.23 -18.56
C VAL A 218 1.67 -11.80 -19.09
N PHE A 219 2.87 -11.21 -19.07
CA PHE A 219 3.10 -9.89 -19.67
C PHE A 219 2.89 -9.89 -21.18
N ALA A 220 3.37 -10.95 -21.88
CA ALA A 220 3.14 -11.08 -23.31
C ALA A 220 1.63 -11.14 -23.65
N PHE A 221 0.81 -11.78 -22.81
CA PHE A 221 -0.65 -11.73 -22.94
C PHE A 221 -1.19 -10.30 -22.74
N ALA A 222 -0.77 -9.62 -21.67
CA ALA A 222 -1.22 -8.27 -21.33
C ALA A 222 -0.95 -7.27 -22.47
N ASP A 223 0.27 -7.31 -23.01
CA ASP A 223 0.73 -6.41 -24.07
C ASP A 223 0.13 -6.75 -25.44
N LYS A 224 -0.07 -8.04 -25.74
CA LYS A 224 -0.66 -8.48 -27.01
C LYS A 224 -2.15 -8.18 -27.11
N TYR A 225 -2.90 -8.38 -26.03
CA TYR A 225 -4.34 -8.18 -25.99
C TYR A 225 -4.65 -7.00 -25.06
N ARG A 226 -4.42 -5.77 -25.56
CA ARG A 226 -4.64 -4.56 -24.77
C ARG A 226 -6.13 -4.25 -24.62
N GLY A 227 -6.57 -4.08 -23.38
CA GLY A 227 -7.91 -3.64 -23.05
C GLY A 227 -8.19 -3.75 -21.56
N SER A 228 -9.00 -2.81 -21.06
CA SER A 228 -9.30 -2.74 -19.65
C SER A 228 -10.19 -3.88 -19.19
N TYR A 229 -9.81 -4.53 -18.09
CA TYR A 229 -10.64 -5.59 -17.51
C TYR A 229 -11.98 -5.07 -17.00
N SER A 230 -12.02 -3.80 -16.58
CA SER A 230 -13.26 -3.13 -16.15
C SER A 230 -14.23 -2.86 -17.30
N LYS A 231 -13.80 -2.99 -18.56
CA LYS A 231 -14.71 -2.95 -19.71
C LYS A 231 -15.48 -4.26 -19.86
N GLY A 232 -14.79 -5.40 -19.77
CA GLY A 232 -15.40 -6.73 -19.92
C GLY A 232 -16.08 -7.25 -18.66
N LEU A 233 -15.60 -6.84 -17.48
CA LEU A 233 -16.06 -7.34 -16.18
C LEU A 233 -16.67 -6.25 -15.30
N LYS A 234 -17.13 -5.12 -15.87
CA LYS A 234 -17.63 -3.96 -15.12
C LYS A 234 -18.59 -4.33 -13.99
N THR A 235 -19.60 -5.14 -14.27
CA THR A 235 -20.64 -5.53 -13.30
C THR A 235 -20.14 -6.47 -12.19
N ILE A 236 -18.92 -6.98 -12.33
CA ILE A 236 -18.28 -7.93 -11.42
C ILE A 236 -17.25 -7.23 -10.52
N VAL A 237 -16.43 -6.36 -11.13
CA VAL A 237 -15.26 -5.77 -10.46
C VAL A 237 -15.51 -4.35 -9.97
N CYS A 238 -16.48 -3.64 -10.53
CA CYS A 238 -16.91 -2.32 -10.04
C CYS A 238 -18.14 -2.44 -9.12
N PRO A 239 -18.24 -1.62 -8.05
CA PRO A 239 -17.37 -0.48 -7.74
C PRO A 239 -16.10 -0.82 -6.94
N PHE A 240 -15.81 -2.09 -6.67
CA PHE A 240 -14.75 -2.52 -5.76
C PHE A 240 -13.33 -2.15 -6.24
N TYR A 241 -12.91 -2.69 -7.38
CA TYR A 241 -11.59 -2.48 -7.96
C TYR A 241 -11.70 -2.09 -9.44
N CYS A 242 -12.39 -1.00 -9.75
CA CYS A 242 -12.36 -0.50 -11.13
C CYS A 242 -10.93 -0.09 -11.53
N SER A 243 -10.56 -0.28 -12.79
CA SER A 243 -9.39 0.43 -13.34
C SER A 243 -9.77 1.90 -13.53
N PHE A 244 -9.13 2.80 -12.78
CA PHE A 244 -9.33 4.24 -12.90
C PHE A 244 -8.17 4.92 -13.64
N SER A 245 -6.93 4.45 -13.45
CA SER A 245 -5.74 5.01 -14.11
C SER A 245 -5.53 4.53 -15.55
N GLY A 246 -6.24 3.49 -15.99
CA GLY A 246 -5.96 2.81 -17.26
C GLY A 246 -5.09 1.57 -17.07
N TYR A 247 -4.39 1.15 -18.12
CA TYR A 247 -3.45 0.01 -18.08
C TYR A 247 -2.01 0.37 -18.45
N GLU A 248 -1.80 1.62 -18.85
CA GLU A 248 -0.55 2.16 -19.34
C GLU A 248 0.53 2.04 -18.25
N ASP A 249 0.16 2.36 -17.02
CA ASP A 249 1.05 2.35 -15.88
C ASP A 249 1.47 0.92 -15.48
N GLU A 250 0.59 -0.08 -15.56
CA GLU A 250 0.96 -1.47 -15.31
C GLU A 250 1.81 -2.05 -16.43
N LEU A 251 1.60 -1.67 -17.69
CA LEU A 251 2.48 -2.10 -18.78
C LEU A 251 3.91 -1.59 -18.57
N LEU A 252 4.06 -0.32 -18.19
CA LEU A 252 5.38 0.25 -17.87
C LEU A 252 5.99 -0.43 -16.63
N TRP A 253 5.20 -0.62 -15.58
CA TRP A 253 5.59 -1.25 -14.33
C TRP A 253 6.01 -2.72 -14.49
N GLY A 254 5.20 -3.52 -15.19
CA GLY A 254 5.46 -4.91 -15.51
C GLY A 254 6.73 -5.06 -16.35
N ALA A 255 6.92 -4.20 -17.35
CA ALA A 255 8.15 -4.18 -18.15
C ALA A 255 9.38 -3.82 -17.30
N ALA A 256 9.26 -2.87 -16.36
CA ALA A 256 10.34 -2.50 -15.44
C ALA A 256 10.75 -3.65 -14.52
N TRP A 257 9.78 -4.38 -13.96
CA TRP A 257 10.07 -5.57 -13.15
C TRP A 257 10.67 -6.70 -13.96
N LEU A 258 10.16 -6.96 -15.16
CA LEU A 258 10.69 -8.00 -16.04
C LEU A 258 12.09 -7.68 -16.53
N HIS A 259 12.39 -6.42 -16.84
CA HIS A 259 13.75 -5.96 -17.13
C HIS A 259 14.69 -6.28 -15.96
N ARG A 260 14.29 -5.88 -14.74
CA ARG A 260 15.09 -6.11 -13.52
C ARG A 260 15.26 -7.60 -13.19
N ALA A 261 14.21 -8.39 -13.37
CA ALA A 261 14.19 -9.81 -13.04
C ALA A 261 14.99 -10.64 -14.04
N THR A 262 14.78 -10.43 -15.34
CA THR A 262 15.29 -11.33 -16.39
C THR A 262 16.59 -10.87 -17.03
N LYS A 263 16.88 -9.56 -16.98
CA LYS A 263 17.92 -8.91 -17.79
C LYS A 263 17.74 -9.13 -19.30
N ASN A 264 16.55 -9.54 -19.75
CA ASN A 264 16.26 -9.69 -21.17
C ASN A 264 16.23 -8.29 -21.82
N PRO A 265 17.03 -8.05 -22.88
CA PRO A 265 17.12 -6.74 -23.54
C PRO A 265 15.79 -6.29 -24.17
N PHE A 266 14.86 -7.22 -24.45
CA PHE A 266 13.52 -6.90 -24.94
C PHE A 266 12.81 -5.88 -24.05
N TYR A 267 12.82 -6.08 -22.72
CA TYR A 267 12.08 -5.20 -21.80
C TYR A 267 12.70 -3.82 -21.68
N LEU A 268 14.03 -3.70 -21.77
CA LEU A 268 14.67 -2.38 -21.81
C LEU A 268 14.25 -1.63 -23.08
N LYS A 269 14.29 -2.29 -24.25
CA LYS A 269 13.83 -1.70 -25.51
C LYS A 269 12.35 -1.33 -25.46
N TYR A 270 11.52 -2.17 -24.85
CA TYR A 270 10.10 -1.91 -24.66
C TYR A 270 9.88 -0.63 -23.85
N ILE A 271 10.59 -0.46 -22.73
CA ILE A 271 10.52 0.74 -21.88
C ILE A 271 10.97 1.98 -22.64
N GLN A 272 12.08 1.89 -23.40
CA GLN A 272 12.57 3.03 -24.19
C GLN A 272 11.61 3.43 -25.30
N ALA A 273 10.98 2.46 -25.96
CA ALA A 273 10.08 2.72 -27.08
C ALA A 273 8.68 3.18 -26.63
N ASN A 274 8.19 2.68 -25.50
CA ASN A 274 6.81 2.90 -25.05
C ASN A 274 6.71 3.78 -23.80
N GLY A 275 7.80 4.10 -23.10
CA GLY A 275 7.74 4.79 -21.82
C GLY A 275 6.94 6.08 -21.86
N GLN A 276 7.19 6.92 -22.87
CA GLN A 276 6.46 8.19 -23.04
C GLN A 276 4.97 7.97 -23.34
N THR A 277 4.64 7.01 -24.21
CA THR A 277 3.24 6.74 -24.57
C THR A 277 2.47 6.03 -23.46
N LEU A 278 3.18 5.34 -22.56
CA LEU A 278 2.66 4.71 -21.35
C LEU A 278 2.77 5.64 -20.13
N GLY A 279 2.74 6.96 -20.31
CA GLY A 279 2.62 7.93 -19.22
C GLY A 279 3.83 8.05 -18.27
N ALA A 280 5.04 7.64 -18.68
CA ALA A 280 6.22 7.74 -17.83
C ALA A 280 6.51 9.15 -17.31
N ALA A 281 6.11 10.18 -18.05
CA ALA A 281 6.30 11.59 -17.72
C ALA A 281 5.05 12.28 -17.16
N ASP A 282 3.91 11.59 -17.13
CA ASP A 282 2.64 12.17 -16.70
C ASP A 282 2.69 12.59 -15.23
N TYR A 283 1.87 13.57 -14.88
CA TYR A 283 1.82 14.01 -13.50
C TYR A 283 1.06 12.99 -12.65
N ASP A 284 1.72 12.44 -11.62
CA ASP A 284 1.07 11.63 -10.59
C ASP A 284 1.67 11.94 -9.23
N ASN A 285 0.80 12.07 -8.23
CA ASN A 285 1.18 12.21 -6.82
C ASN A 285 0.65 11.07 -5.95
N THR A 286 0.24 9.96 -6.56
CA THR A 286 -0.25 8.76 -5.90
C THR A 286 0.46 7.51 -6.38
N PHE A 287 0.49 6.51 -5.50
CA PHE A 287 0.95 5.16 -5.81
C PHE A 287 0.11 4.18 -5.00
N GLY A 288 -0.49 3.18 -5.66
CA GLY A 288 -1.41 2.26 -5.03
C GLY A 288 -1.76 1.07 -5.93
N TRP A 289 -2.78 0.31 -5.53
CA TRP A 289 -3.20 -0.86 -6.29
C TRP A 289 -3.72 -0.55 -7.69
N ASP A 290 -4.15 0.69 -7.97
CA ASP A 290 -4.64 1.15 -9.27
C ASP A 290 -3.52 1.82 -10.08
N ASN A 291 -2.85 2.86 -9.55
CA ASN A 291 -1.82 3.59 -10.29
C ASN A 291 -0.37 3.23 -9.87
N LYS A 292 0.46 2.79 -10.83
CA LYS A 292 1.85 2.31 -10.66
C LYS A 292 2.90 3.24 -11.25
N HIS A 293 2.53 4.35 -11.88
CA HIS A 293 3.49 5.22 -12.57
C HIS A 293 4.65 5.65 -11.66
N VAL A 294 4.33 6.14 -10.46
CA VAL A 294 5.33 6.56 -9.46
C VAL A 294 6.27 5.40 -9.10
N GLY A 295 5.72 4.21 -8.88
CA GLY A 295 6.50 3.01 -8.59
C GLY A 295 7.46 2.66 -9.73
N ALA A 296 6.97 2.69 -10.98
CA ALA A 296 7.77 2.43 -12.17
C ALA A 296 8.89 3.46 -12.34
N ARG A 297 8.61 4.76 -12.14
CA ARG A 297 9.60 5.84 -12.20
C ARG A 297 10.71 5.64 -11.18
N ILE A 298 10.36 5.38 -9.92
CA ILE A 298 11.35 5.13 -8.85
C ILE A 298 12.16 3.86 -9.14
N LEU A 299 11.51 2.77 -9.59
CA LEU A 299 12.19 1.54 -9.94
C LEU A 299 13.20 1.72 -11.09
N LEU A 300 12.82 2.43 -12.15
CA LEU A 300 13.66 2.68 -13.32
C LEU A 300 14.76 3.71 -13.01
N SER A 301 14.50 4.68 -12.14
CA SER A 301 15.53 5.60 -11.64
C SER A 301 16.69 4.85 -10.99
N LYS A 302 16.44 3.69 -10.34
CA LYS A 302 17.49 2.82 -9.80
C LYS A 302 18.44 2.32 -10.90
N ALA A 303 17.87 1.90 -12.02
CA ALA A 303 18.65 1.37 -13.14
C ALA A 303 19.61 2.43 -13.68
N PHE A 304 19.15 3.68 -13.77
CA PHE A 304 20.01 4.81 -14.09
C PHE A 304 21.02 5.15 -12.97
N LEU A 305 20.54 5.49 -11.78
CA LEU A 305 21.34 6.04 -10.68
C LEU A 305 22.40 5.06 -10.17
N VAL A 306 22.01 3.79 -10.00
CA VAL A 306 22.82 2.75 -9.34
C VAL A 306 23.42 1.79 -10.36
N GLN A 307 22.65 1.35 -11.35
CA GLN A 307 23.11 0.35 -12.33
C GLN A 307 23.71 0.97 -13.60
N LYS A 308 23.73 2.32 -13.69
CA LYS A 308 24.36 3.10 -14.76
C LYS A 308 23.80 2.82 -16.16
N VAL A 309 22.52 2.47 -16.24
CA VAL A 309 21.78 2.35 -17.51
C VAL A 309 21.41 3.75 -18.01
N GLN A 310 22.29 4.35 -18.81
CA GLN A 310 22.17 5.76 -19.22
C GLN A 310 20.90 6.09 -20.00
N SER A 311 20.39 5.13 -20.77
CA SER A 311 19.18 5.33 -21.56
C SER A 311 17.90 5.54 -20.72
N LEU A 312 17.96 5.34 -19.40
CA LEU A 312 16.84 5.55 -18.47
C LEU A 312 16.99 6.83 -17.63
N HIS A 313 17.86 7.77 -18.05
CA HIS A 313 18.16 8.98 -17.27
C HIS A 313 16.93 9.85 -16.94
N ASP A 314 15.96 9.96 -17.84
CA ASP A 314 14.74 10.76 -17.66
C ASP A 314 13.90 10.31 -16.44
N TYR A 315 13.95 9.02 -16.11
CA TYR A 315 13.22 8.47 -14.96
C TYR A 315 13.70 9.03 -13.62
N LYS A 316 14.91 9.60 -13.52
CA LYS A 316 15.29 10.38 -12.35
C LYS A 316 14.45 11.65 -12.24
N GLY A 317 14.30 12.40 -13.34
CA GLY A 317 13.48 13.61 -13.37
C GLY A 317 12.01 13.30 -13.05
N HIS A 318 11.47 12.21 -13.60
CA HIS A 318 10.10 11.78 -13.31
C HIS A 318 9.92 11.36 -11.84
N ALA A 319 10.90 10.69 -11.24
CA ALA A 319 10.88 10.37 -9.80
C ALA A 319 11.03 11.63 -8.94
N ASP A 320 11.90 12.57 -9.32
CA ASP A 320 12.07 13.86 -8.65
C ASP A 320 10.76 14.65 -8.60
N ASN A 321 9.99 14.68 -9.69
CA ASN A 321 8.69 15.37 -9.76
C ASN A 321 7.71 14.85 -8.70
N PHE A 322 7.62 13.53 -8.53
CA PHE A 322 6.81 12.92 -7.47
C PHE A 322 7.28 13.38 -6.08
N ILE A 323 8.59 13.35 -5.81
CA ILE A 323 9.14 13.83 -4.54
C ILE A 323 8.77 15.29 -4.28
N CYS A 324 8.91 16.15 -5.30
CA CYS A 324 8.59 17.57 -5.17
C CYS A 324 7.11 17.82 -4.90
N SER A 325 6.22 16.94 -5.39
CA SER A 325 4.78 17.02 -5.09
C SER A 325 4.43 16.74 -3.62
N LEU A 326 5.32 16.08 -2.87
CA LEU A 326 5.05 15.58 -1.51
C LEU A 326 5.66 16.41 -0.38
N VAL A 327 6.72 17.17 -0.67
CA VAL A 327 7.52 17.83 0.36
C VAL A 327 6.72 19.00 0.96
N PRO A 328 6.45 19.00 2.28
CA PRO A 328 5.70 20.10 2.88
C PRO A 328 6.45 21.43 2.80
N GLY A 329 5.72 22.52 2.54
CA GLY A 329 6.25 23.89 2.63
C GLY A 329 7.07 24.36 1.43
N ILE A 330 7.10 23.62 0.31
CA ILE A 330 7.70 24.09 -0.95
C ILE A 330 6.63 24.45 -1.99
N PRO A 331 6.88 25.41 -2.91
CA PRO A 331 5.86 25.88 -3.87
C PRO A 331 5.34 24.80 -4.84
N THR A 332 6.10 23.74 -5.05
CA THR A 332 5.75 22.64 -5.97
C THR A 332 4.94 21.54 -5.29
N THR A 333 4.65 21.67 -3.99
CA THR A 333 3.86 20.67 -3.27
C THR A 333 2.40 20.71 -3.68
N SER A 334 1.82 19.53 -3.82
CA SER A 334 0.39 19.34 -4.08
C SER A 334 -0.24 18.34 -3.08
N ALA A 335 0.58 17.72 -2.23
CA ALA A 335 0.13 16.84 -1.18
C ALA A 335 -0.61 17.61 -0.09
N GLN A 336 -1.70 17.01 0.37
CA GLN A 336 -2.46 17.51 1.52
C GLN A 336 -2.05 16.74 2.76
N TYR A 337 -2.06 17.43 3.89
CA TYR A 337 -1.79 16.84 5.20
C TYR A 337 -2.90 17.25 6.16
N THR A 338 -3.31 16.33 7.02
CA THR A 338 -4.22 16.62 8.13
C THR A 338 -3.59 17.60 9.12
N PRO A 339 -4.36 18.25 10.00
CA PRO A 339 -3.80 19.07 11.09
C PRO A 339 -2.74 18.35 11.95
N GLY A 340 -2.91 17.03 12.15
CA GLY A 340 -1.96 16.17 12.85
C GLY A 340 -0.73 15.76 12.03
N GLY A 341 -0.66 16.10 10.75
CA GLY A 341 0.49 15.88 9.88
C GLY A 341 0.50 14.55 9.12
N LEU A 342 -0.64 13.87 9.01
CA LEU A 342 -0.80 12.67 8.17
C LEU A 342 -0.99 13.08 6.70
N LEU A 343 -0.29 12.42 5.79
CA LEU A 343 -0.55 12.54 4.35
C LEU A 343 -1.99 12.11 4.06
N PHE A 344 -2.77 13.00 3.48
CA PHE A 344 -4.19 12.78 3.22
C PHE A 344 -4.48 12.88 1.73
N LYS A 345 -5.04 11.81 1.15
CA LYS A 345 -5.37 11.74 -0.27
C LYS A 345 -6.87 11.57 -0.53
N MET A 346 -7.54 10.75 0.25
CA MET A 346 -8.98 10.51 0.17
C MET A 346 -9.50 9.88 1.48
N ASN A 347 -10.81 9.91 1.72
CA ASN A 347 -11.40 9.39 2.96
C ASN A 347 -11.26 7.88 3.09
N ASP A 348 -11.60 7.14 2.03
CA ASP A 348 -11.56 5.69 2.04
C ASP A 348 -10.12 5.16 1.95
N SER A 349 -9.73 4.34 2.93
CA SER A 349 -8.48 3.58 2.89
C SER A 349 -7.22 4.45 2.71
N ASN A 350 -7.22 5.66 3.28
CA ASN A 350 -6.14 6.64 3.13
C ASN A 350 -4.75 6.07 3.48
N MET A 351 -4.68 5.14 4.45
CA MET A 351 -3.45 4.47 4.85
C MET A 351 -2.74 3.71 3.72
N GLN A 352 -3.41 3.39 2.62
CA GLN A 352 -2.73 2.94 1.40
C GLN A 352 -1.66 3.94 0.96
N TYR A 353 -2.03 5.21 0.84
CA TYR A 353 -1.14 6.25 0.32
C TYR A 353 -0.07 6.62 1.32
N VAL A 354 -0.37 6.57 2.62
CA VAL A 354 0.59 6.80 3.70
C VAL A 354 1.69 5.75 3.65
N THR A 355 1.31 4.47 3.62
CA THR A 355 2.26 3.34 3.65
C THR A 355 3.04 3.21 2.36
N SER A 356 2.38 3.34 1.20
CA SER A 356 3.02 3.27 -0.12
C SER A 356 3.99 4.43 -0.35
N THR A 357 3.61 5.66 0.02
CA THR A 357 4.47 6.85 -0.08
C THR A 357 5.66 6.75 0.86
N SER A 358 5.47 6.32 2.10
CA SER A 358 6.56 6.09 3.05
C SER A 358 7.60 5.12 2.48
N PHE A 359 7.15 4.01 1.89
CA PHE A 359 8.03 3.06 1.23
C PHE A 359 8.75 3.64 0.00
N MET A 360 8.05 4.43 -0.84
CA MET A 360 8.64 5.11 -2.01
C MET A 360 9.73 6.09 -1.60
N LEU A 361 9.48 6.93 -0.59
CA LEU A 361 10.44 7.90 -0.07
C LEU A 361 11.72 7.23 0.45
N LEU A 362 11.58 6.16 1.22
CA LEU A 362 12.73 5.41 1.76
C LEU A 362 13.53 4.70 0.66
N THR A 363 12.82 4.12 -0.30
CA THR A 363 13.43 3.43 -1.45
C THR A 363 14.21 4.42 -2.32
N TYR A 364 13.63 5.57 -2.63
CA TYR A 364 14.30 6.58 -3.44
C TYR A 364 15.46 7.25 -2.69
N ALA A 365 15.30 7.53 -1.39
CA ALA A 365 16.39 8.00 -0.53
C ALA A 365 17.60 7.06 -0.55
N LYS A 366 17.36 5.73 -0.55
CA LYS A 366 18.42 4.73 -0.69
C LYS A 366 19.14 4.87 -2.02
N TYR A 367 18.44 5.01 -3.15
CA TYR A 367 19.06 5.14 -4.47
C TYR A 367 19.86 6.43 -4.60
N LEU A 368 19.30 7.56 -4.16
CA LEU A 368 19.98 8.85 -4.14
C LEU A 368 21.24 8.82 -3.27
N THR A 369 21.20 8.16 -2.11
CA THR A 369 22.38 7.98 -1.24
C THR A 369 23.46 7.19 -1.97
N SER A 370 23.13 6.03 -2.56
CA SER A 370 24.09 5.21 -3.30
C SER A 370 24.71 5.97 -4.49
N ALA A 371 23.95 6.84 -5.14
CA ALA A 371 24.41 7.64 -6.27
C ALA A 371 25.04 8.99 -5.88
N ARG A 372 25.06 9.36 -4.58
CA ARG A 372 25.46 10.68 -4.08
C ARG A 372 24.74 11.83 -4.80
N LYS A 373 23.41 11.70 -4.94
CA LYS A 373 22.53 12.67 -5.59
C LYS A 373 21.49 13.23 -4.62
N VAL A 374 20.89 14.34 -5.03
CA VAL A 374 19.77 15.01 -4.34
C VAL A 374 18.65 15.29 -5.34
N VAL A 375 17.52 15.77 -4.82
CA VAL A 375 16.39 16.28 -5.60
C VAL A 375 16.37 17.81 -5.49
N THR A 376 16.02 18.51 -6.57
CA THR A 376 15.85 19.97 -6.57
C THR A 376 14.41 20.30 -6.93
N CYS A 377 13.67 20.90 -5.99
CA CYS A 377 12.26 21.22 -6.13
C CYS A 377 12.04 22.73 -6.08
N GLY A 378 11.86 23.36 -7.25
CA GLY A 378 11.63 24.81 -7.34
C GLY A 378 12.72 25.65 -6.65
N GLY A 379 13.99 25.23 -6.77
CA GLY A 379 15.14 25.87 -6.10
C GLY A 379 15.49 25.31 -4.71
N THR A 380 14.60 24.55 -4.07
CA THR A 380 14.85 23.91 -2.78
C THR A 380 15.56 22.57 -2.95
N THR A 381 16.68 22.36 -2.25
CA THR A 381 17.37 21.07 -2.23
C THR A 381 16.73 20.12 -1.23
N VAL A 382 16.27 18.97 -1.71
CA VAL A 382 15.69 17.89 -0.89
C VAL A 382 16.68 16.73 -0.84
N THR A 383 17.19 16.45 0.36
CA THR A 383 18.22 15.42 0.58
C THR A 383 17.62 14.06 0.87
N PRO A 384 18.37 12.95 0.72
CA PRO A 384 17.93 11.63 1.20
C PRO A 384 17.53 11.61 2.68
N LYS A 385 18.18 12.43 3.52
CA LYS A 385 17.84 12.58 4.93
C LYS A 385 16.44 13.20 5.10
N THR A 386 16.11 14.21 4.31
CA THR A 386 14.78 14.83 4.30
C THR A 386 13.69 13.81 3.97
N LEU A 387 13.90 12.99 2.93
CA LEU A 387 12.95 11.94 2.54
C LEU A 387 12.72 10.90 3.64
N ARG A 388 13.80 10.49 4.33
CA ARG A 388 13.72 9.56 5.46
C ARG A 388 12.90 10.14 6.61
N ILE A 389 13.11 11.41 6.95
CA ILE A 389 12.37 12.10 8.02
C ILE A 389 10.88 12.21 7.66
N ILE A 390 10.54 12.51 6.41
CA ILE A 390 9.13 12.55 5.98
C ILE A 390 8.49 11.17 6.14
N ALA A 391 9.14 10.11 5.65
CA ALA A 391 8.63 8.75 5.79
C ALA A 391 8.52 8.30 7.26
N GLU A 392 9.52 8.62 8.09
CA GLU A 392 9.50 8.33 9.54
C GLU A 392 8.30 8.99 10.21
N LYS A 393 8.05 10.28 9.96
CA LYS A 393 6.88 10.98 10.52
C LYS A 393 5.55 10.32 10.14
N GLN A 394 5.42 9.83 8.91
CA GLN A 394 4.20 9.14 8.47
C GLN A 394 4.02 7.80 9.18
N VAL A 395 5.09 7.02 9.33
CA VAL A 395 5.05 5.74 10.07
C VAL A 395 4.83 5.98 11.57
N ASP A 396 5.42 7.01 12.16
CA ASP A 396 5.22 7.37 13.56
C ASP A 396 3.78 7.82 13.82
N TYR A 397 3.20 8.63 12.93
CA TYR A 397 1.78 8.98 12.98
C TYR A 397 0.93 7.71 12.98
N LEU A 398 1.17 6.78 12.05
CA LEU A 398 0.46 5.50 11.98
C LEU A 398 0.61 4.69 13.28
N LEU A 399 1.78 4.72 13.93
CA LEU A 399 2.07 3.94 15.13
C LEU A 399 1.66 4.61 16.44
N GLY A 400 1.23 5.87 16.43
CA GLY A 400 0.62 6.53 17.59
C GLY A 400 1.00 7.99 17.82
N ASP A 401 1.92 8.56 17.03
CA ASP A 401 2.34 9.96 17.15
C ASP A 401 1.36 10.88 16.40
N ASN A 402 0.10 10.84 16.83
CA ASN A 402 -1.02 11.56 16.25
C ASN A 402 -1.89 12.20 17.35
N PRO A 403 -2.82 13.11 16.99
CA PRO A 403 -3.68 13.79 17.97
C PRO A 403 -4.47 12.84 18.89
N LEU A 404 -4.78 11.63 18.43
CA LEU A 404 -5.50 10.63 19.22
C LEU A 404 -4.60 9.79 20.14
N ARG A 405 -3.26 9.90 20.02
CA ARG A 405 -2.28 9.03 20.72
C ARG A 405 -2.63 7.55 20.60
N MET A 406 -3.03 7.15 19.39
CA MET A 406 -3.58 5.82 19.10
C MET A 406 -2.86 5.25 17.90
N SER A 407 -2.36 4.03 17.99
CA SER A 407 -1.87 3.33 16.81
C SER A 407 -3.04 3.02 15.88
N PHE A 408 -2.83 3.10 14.57
CA PHE A 408 -3.73 2.57 13.55
C PHE A 408 -3.34 1.14 13.12
N MET A 409 -2.35 0.53 13.79
CA MET A 409 -2.01 -0.88 13.67
C MET A 409 -2.63 -1.69 14.82
N VAL A 410 -3.48 -2.64 14.50
CA VAL A 410 -4.15 -3.50 15.49
C VAL A 410 -3.11 -4.30 16.28
N GLY A 411 -3.20 -4.24 17.62
CA GLY A 411 -2.31 -4.93 18.55
C GLY A 411 -0.95 -4.26 18.76
N TYR A 412 -0.70 -3.07 18.22
CA TYR A 412 0.53 -2.32 18.48
C TYR A 412 0.28 -1.14 19.44
N GLY A 413 1.19 -0.98 20.41
CA GLY A 413 1.08 0.07 21.42
C GLY A 413 -0.06 -0.14 22.43
N PRO A 414 -0.24 0.79 23.38
CA PRO A 414 -1.23 0.67 24.45
C PRO A 414 -2.67 0.96 24.00
N ARG A 415 -2.85 1.64 22.86
CA ARG A 415 -4.15 2.03 22.31
C ARG A 415 -4.14 1.80 20.80
N TYR A 416 -5.06 0.97 20.30
CA TYR A 416 -5.21 0.59 18.89
C TYR A 416 -6.69 0.24 18.59
N PRO A 417 -7.12 0.13 17.31
CA PRO A 417 -8.52 -0.10 16.95
C PRO A 417 -8.98 -1.48 17.42
N GLN A 418 -10.14 -1.52 18.06
CA GLN A 418 -10.69 -2.75 18.63
C GLN A 418 -11.90 -3.28 17.83
N ARG A 419 -12.48 -2.46 16.95
CA ARG A 419 -13.74 -2.77 16.24
C ARG A 419 -13.57 -2.64 14.72
N ILE A 420 -12.48 -3.18 14.19
CA ILE A 420 -12.19 -3.14 12.74
C ILE A 420 -13.26 -3.85 11.91
N HIS A 421 -13.51 -3.34 10.70
CA HIS A 421 -14.41 -3.94 9.70
C HIS A 421 -13.74 -5.19 9.10
N HIS A 422 -13.81 -6.32 9.80
CA HIS A 422 -13.23 -7.58 9.32
C HIS A 422 -14.01 -8.78 9.83
N ARG A 423 -14.57 -9.59 8.93
CA ARG A 423 -15.45 -10.73 9.28
C ARG A 423 -14.75 -11.73 10.20
N GLY A 424 -13.61 -12.27 9.79
CA GLY A 424 -12.87 -13.23 10.62
C GLY A 424 -12.42 -12.68 11.98
N SER A 425 -12.32 -11.35 12.13
CA SER A 425 -11.91 -10.70 13.39
C SER A 425 -13.11 -10.52 14.32
N SER A 426 -14.24 -10.10 13.75
CA SER A 426 -15.46 -9.71 14.47
C SER A 426 -16.37 -10.88 14.87
N LEU A 427 -16.35 -11.99 14.14
CA LEU A 427 -17.09 -13.20 14.51
C LEU A 427 -16.26 -14.13 15.41
N PRO A 428 -16.86 -14.84 16.39
CA PRO A 428 -16.15 -15.84 17.17
C PRO A 428 -15.61 -16.95 16.25
N CYS A 429 -14.37 -17.38 16.49
CA CYS A 429 -13.73 -18.42 15.69
C CYS A 429 -14.39 -19.80 15.89
N VAL A 430 -14.13 -20.73 14.98
CA VAL A 430 -14.68 -22.10 15.03
C VAL A 430 -14.38 -22.81 16.34
N ALA A 431 -13.22 -22.54 16.95
CA ALA A 431 -12.85 -23.16 18.22
C ALA A 431 -13.72 -22.72 19.40
N SER A 432 -14.14 -21.45 19.44
CA SER A 432 -15.00 -20.91 20.51
C SER A 432 -16.48 -21.02 20.20
N HIS A 433 -16.86 -21.09 18.92
CA HIS A 433 -18.23 -21.27 18.46
C HIS A 433 -18.27 -22.29 17.30
N PRO A 434 -18.31 -23.61 17.58
CA PRO A 434 -18.21 -24.64 16.54
C PRO A 434 -19.39 -24.71 15.58
N ALA A 435 -20.57 -24.24 16.00
CA ALA A 435 -21.73 -24.17 15.12
C ALA A 435 -21.48 -23.17 13.99
N LYS A 436 -22.08 -23.43 12.83
CA LYS A 436 -22.05 -22.51 11.70
C LYS A 436 -22.86 -21.25 12.01
N ILE A 437 -22.26 -20.09 11.81
CA ILE A 437 -22.92 -18.78 11.87
C ILE A 437 -23.47 -18.47 10.49
N GLN A 438 -24.79 -18.40 10.37
CA GLN A 438 -25.48 -18.14 9.11
C GLN A 438 -25.29 -16.69 8.64
N CYS A 439 -25.23 -16.48 7.31
CA CYS A 439 -25.11 -15.20 6.61
C CYS A 439 -25.74 -14.00 7.32
N SER A 440 -27.07 -14.00 7.51
CA SER A 440 -27.77 -12.85 8.11
C SER A 440 -27.58 -12.74 9.63
N ALA A 441 -27.38 -13.87 10.32
CA ALA A 441 -27.15 -13.89 11.77
C ALA A 441 -25.82 -13.22 12.14
N GLY A 442 -24.83 -13.31 11.25
CA GLY A 442 -23.53 -12.66 11.38
C GLY A 442 -23.59 -11.14 11.62
N PHE A 443 -24.58 -10.44 11.05
CA PHE A 443 -24.73 -8.99 11.22
C PHE A 443 -25.01 -8.58 12.67
N SER A 444 -25.50 -9.50 13.52
CA SER A 444 -25.60 -9.23 14.96
C SER A 444 -24.23 -8.95 15.57
N PHE A 445 -23.19 -9.69 15.16
CA PHE A 445 -21.80 -9.45 15.56
C PHE A 445 -21.26 -8.14 14.97
N MET A 446 -21.58 -7.86 13.70
CA MET A 446 -21.18 -6.62 13.03
C MET A 446 -21.62 -5.38 13.80
N LYS A 447 -22.86 -5.39 14.33
CA LYS A 447 -23.49 -4.26 15.02
C LYS A 447 -23.11 -4.12 16.49
N THR A 448 -22.34 -5.06 17.05
CA THR A 448 -21.92 -4.99 18.46
C THR A 448 -21.01 -3.80 18.75
N LYS A 449 -21.11 -3.25 19.96
CA LYS A 449 -20.18 -2.26 20.51
C LYS A 449 -18.95 -2.89 21.20
N SER A 450 -18.98 -4.21 21.40
CA SER A 450 -17.85 -4.93 21.97
C SER A 450 -16.65 -4.98 21.02
N PRO A 451 -15.42 -5.07 21.55
CA PRO A 451 -14.23 -5.40 20.77
C PRO A 451 -14.41 -6.66 19.94
N ASN A 452 -13.70 -6.73 18.81
CA ASN A 452 -13.60 -7.94 18.01
C ASN A 452 -13.00 -9.09 18.85
N PRO A 453 -13.64 -10.28 18.89
CA PRO A 453 -13.18 -11.41 19.71
C PRO A 453 -11.83 -11.98 19.24
N ASN A 454 -11.51 -11.86 17.95
CA ASN A 454 -10.23 -12.31 17.40
C ASN A 454 -9.39 -11.09 17.01
N ILE A 455 -8.28 -10.88 17.72
CA ILE A 455 -7.37 -9.76 17.43
C ILE A 455 -6.58 -10.07 16.15
N LEU A 456 -6.85 -9.31 15.08
CA LEU A 456 -6.10 -9.40 13.82
C LEU A 456 -4.82 -8.58 13.92
N VAL A 457 -3.85 -9.14 14.65
CA VAL A 457 -2.58 -8.47 14.95
C VAL A 457 -1.87 -8.01 13.67
N GLY A 458 -1.48 -6.74 13.65
CA GLY A 458 -0.75 -6.11 12.56
C GLY A 458 -1.60 -5.51 11.45
N ALA A 459 -2.92 -5.69 11.46
CA ALA A 459 -3.81 -5.04 10.49
C ALA A 459 -3.68 -3.51 10.56
N ILE A 460 -3.50 -2.87 9.41
CA ILE A 460 -3.59 -1.42 9.26
C ILE A 460 -4.99 -1.09 8.76
N VAL A 461 -5.74 -0.31 9.53
CA VAL A 461 -7.06 0.19 9.14
C VAL A 461 -6.94 1.35 8.15
N GLY A 462 -8.02 1.72 7.47
CA GLY A 462 -8.06 2.85 6.53
C GLY A 462 -7.55 4.18 7.10
N GLY A 463 -7.71 4.40 8.42
CA GLY A 463 -7.12 5.52 9.15
C GLY A 463 -8.13 6.63 9.46
N PRO A 464 -7.68 7.78 10.01
CA PRO A 464 -8.58 8.87 10.36
C PRO A 464 -9.03 9.66 9.13
N ASP A 465 -10.10 10.44 9.30
CA ASP A 465 -10.54 11.44 8.33
C ASP A 465 -9.54 12.61 8.18
N GLN A 466 -9.85 13.55 7.28
CA GLN A 466 -9.01 14.72 7.00
C GLN A 466 -8.77 15.65 8.21
N HIS A 467 -9.51 15.47 9.30
CA HIS A 467 -9.42 16.24 10.55
C HIS A 467 -8.85 15.41 11.71
N ASP A 468 -8.16 14.31 11.42
CA ASP A 468 -7.55 13.40 12.41
C ASP A 468 -8.57 12.69 13.32
N LYS A 469 -9.84 12.56 12.90
CA LYS A 469 -10.87 11.85 13.66
C LYS A 469 -10.97 10.41 13.20
N PHE A 470 -11.09 9.48 14.16
CA PHE A 470 -11.27 8.06 13.90
C PHE A 470 -12.28 7.47 14.90
N PRO A 471 -13.42 6.90 14.45
CA PRO A 471 -14.48 6.47 15.36
C PRO A 471 -14.27 5.08 15.98
N ASP A 472 -13.36 4.26 15.46
CA ASP A 472 -13.24 2.82 15.79
C ASP A 472 -14.61 2.11 15.74
N ASP A 473 -15.24 2.18 14.56
CA ASP A 473 -16.56 1.62 14.31
C ASP A 473 -16.56 0.62 13.15
N ARG A 474 -17.05 -0.57 13.43
CA ARG A 474 -17.06 -1.70 12.49
C ARG A 474 -17.89 -1.42 11.24
N SER A 475 -18.87 -0.54 11.32
CA SER A 475 -19.71 -0.19 10.16
C SER A 475 -19.07 0.85 9.25
N ASP A 476 -18.05 1.56 9.75
CA ASP A 476 -17.26 2.53 8.98
C ASP A 476 -16.12 1.80 8.27
N TYR A 477 -16.43 1.19 7.12
CA TYR A 477 -15.44 0.47 6.32
C TYR A 477 -14.37 1.39 5.75
N GLU A 478 -14.70 2.64 5.40
CA GLU A 478 -13.75 3.62 4.86
C GLU A 478 -12.53 3.82 5.78
N GLN A 479 -12.79 3.93 7.09
CA GLN A 479 -11.75 4.17 8.09
C GLN A 479 -11.28 2.90 8.80
N SER A 480 -12.17 1.94 9.04
CA SER A 480 -11.92 0.80 9.95
C SER A 480 -11.62 -0.52 9.23
N GLU A 481 -11.72 -0.60 7.90
CA GLU A 481 -11.39 -1.81 7.15
C GLU A 481 -9.88 -1.89 6.90
N PRO A 482 -9.24 -3.04 7.19
CA PRO A 482 -7.88 -3.30 6.73
C PRO A 482 -7.87 -3.95 5.35
N ALA A 483 -6.78 -3.75 4.60
CA ALA A 483 -6.60 -4.39 3.30
C ALA A 483 -5.15 -4.82 3.06
N THR A 484 -4.98 -5.88 2.27
CA THR A 484 -3.67 -6.49 2.02
C THR A 484 -2.63 -5.53 1.44
N TYR A 485 -3.05 -4.67 0.51
CA TYR A 485 -2.18 -3.72 -0.17
C TYR A 485 -1.76 -2.53 0.70
N MET A 486 -2.47 -2.24 1.80
CA MET A 486 -2.05 -1.21 2.78
C MET A 486 -0.88 -1.73 3.64
N ASN A 487 -0.94 -2.99 4.05
CA ASN A 487 0.10 -3.61 4.87
C ASN A 487 1.39 -3.89 4.08
N ALA A 488 1.30 -4.26 2.80
CA ALA A 488 2.43 -4.73 2.00
C ALA A 488 3.61 -3.74 1.89
N PRO A 489 3.43 -2.46 1.54
CA PRO A 489 4.53 -1.48 1.51
C PRO A 489 5.09 -1.16 2.89
N LEU A 490 4.26 -1.20 3.94
CA LEU A 490 4.68 -0.90 5.31
C LEU A 490 5.75 -1.89 5.81
N VAL A 491 5.68 -3.16 5.38
CA VAL A 491 6.72 -4.17 5.69
C VAL A 491 8.12 -3.68 5.31
N GLY A 492 8.28 -3.08 4.13
CA GLY A 492 9.55 -2.53 3.68
C GLY A 492 9.97 -1.29 4.47
N ALA A 493 9.03 -0.38 4.73
CA ALA A 493 9.30 0.83 5.51
C ALA A 493 9.73 0.51 6.94
N LEU A 494 9.02 -0.38 7.63
CA LEU A 494 9.36 -0.85 8.98
C LEU A 494 10.67 -1.61 9.00
N SER A 495 10.97 -2.41 7.97
CA SER A 495 12.26 -3.10 7.87
C SER A 495 13.43 -2.12 7.83
N TYR A 496 13.31 -1.03 7.06
CA TYR A 496 14.28 0.05 7.03
C TYR A 496 14.41 0.75 8.39
N LEU A 497 13.29 1.19 8.98
CA LEU A 497 13.26 1.94 10.23
C LEU A 497 13.69 1.10 11.44
N ALA A 498 13.45 -0.21 11.45
CA ALA A 498 13.84 -1.09 12.55
C ALA A 498 15.36 -1.24 12.73
N HIS A 499 16.15 -0.96 11.69
CA HIS A 499 17.57 -1.35 11.65
C HIS A 499 18.53 -0.28 11.11
N SER A 500 18.04 0.83 10.57
CA SER A 500 18.91 1.88 10.00
C SER A 500 19.33 2.96 11.02
N PHE A 501 18.91 2.85 12.28
CA PHE A 501 19.32 3.83 13.29
C PHE A 501 20.68 3.47 13.88
N GLY A 502 21.66 4.29 13.54
CA GLY A 502 23.07 4.14 13.92
C GLY A 502 24.00 3.66 12.80
N GLN A 503 23.50 3.49 11.55
CA GLN A 503 24.32 3.12 10.38
C GLN A 503 24.06 4.05 9.18
N LEU A 504 24.05 5.36 9.42
CA LEU A 504 24.14 6.38 8.37
C LEU A 504 25.32 7.29 8.63
#